data_AF-A0A7S1E7Q1-F1
#
_entry.id   AF-A0A7S1E7Q1-F1
#
_cell.length_a   1.000
_cell.length_b   1.000
_cell.length_c   1.000
_cell.angle_alpha   90.00
_cell.angle_beta   90.00
_cell.angle_gamma   90.00
#
_symmetry.space_group_name_H-M   'P 1'
#
loop_
_entity.id
_entity.type
_entity.pdbx_description
1 polymer ?
#
loop_
_entity_poly.entity_id
_entity_poly.type
_entity_poly.pdbx_seq_one_letter_code
_entity_poly.pdbx_strand_id
1 'polypeptide(L)'
;SSPAHHHSWEWSSPNPPYLSSFGDAFSTPPGSPLAHSTPTRGKEARQVVGAMQVLLSFDFESLSGGGGGGLAYSEMVAQCVASYLSSPHATVRIHAARVCLLLIVPSTGPLPRQSRLEKEVVRTLQALLQIGVSDPDPAVRGAVWAGLRPVHFPYIATREATELLLMGLNDQSFEVREKALVVSGSISTINPACILPHLRHLLLELLTALEAGRKSDRSDSARLLGSFIPSCPSLVAPFTLPILQALVPKLSDSNKRASADCFRAIGLLVRKGGSAFAQVEGDVMGELVVALEDRGSRRRRFEAAVALSRITRGVGSAVTPYSKYPCLFPALTGRIMVEPSFGVRRELIRAVGVLGAIAPHARELEGGGAAPGEAIG
;
A
#
# COMPACT_ATOMS: atom_id res chain seq x y z
N SER A 1 -41.00 17.79 15.17
CA SER A 1 -40.14 18.89 14.68
C SER A 1 -39.05 19.14 15.71
N SER A 2 -37.92 18.44 15.58
CA SER A 2 -36.71 18.64 16.38
C SER A 2 -35.55 18.82 15.40
N PRO A 3 -34.65 19.81 15.60
CA PRO A 3 -33.58 20.06 14.66
C PRO A 3 -32.41 19.08 14.90
N ALA A 4 -31.87 18.57 13.80
CA ALA A 4 -30.67 17.76 13.77
C ALA A 4 -29.44 18.64 14.04
N HIS A 5 -28.66 18.30 15.07
CA HIS A 5 -27.33 18.86 15.29
C HIS A 5 -26.35 18.25 14.29
N HIS A 6 -26.02 18.99 13.23
CA HIS A 6 -24.83 18.75 12.43
C HIS A 6 -23.61 19.29 13.19
N HIS A 7 -22.80 18.40 13.77
CA HIS A 7 -21.46 18.76 14.23
C HIS A 7 -20.49 18.72 13.03
N SER A 8 -20.32 19.87 12.39
CA SER A 8 -19.19 20.16 11.50
C SER A 8 -17.96 20.45 12.36
N TRP A 9 -16.98 19.54 12.38
CA TRP A 9 -15.67 19.83 12.96
C TRP A 9 -14.86 20.62 11.94
N GLU A 10 -15.05 21.95 11.94
CA GLU A 10 -14.16 22.87 11.23
C GLU A 10 -12.79 22.87 11.92
N TRP A 11 -11.79 22.27 11.27
CA TRP A 11 -10.39 22.51 11.60
C TRP A 11 -10.04 23.95 11.23
N SER A 12 -10.34 24.90 12.12
CA SER A 12 -9.71 26.21 12.10
C SER A 12 -8.25 26.00 12.49
N SER A 13 -7.34 25.98 11.50
CA SER A 13 -5.90 25.88 11.73
C SER A 13 -5.31 27.26 12.05
N PRO A 14 -4.96 27.60 13.30
CA PRO A 14 -3.87 28.52 13.52
C PRO A 14 -2.58 27.82 13.07
N ASN A 15 -1.78 28.48 12.22
CA ASN A 15 -0.45 28.00 11.85
C ASN A 15 0.31 27.62 13.12
N PRO A 16 0.69 26.35 13.29
CA PRO A 16 1.36 25.97 14.50
C PRO A 16 2.80 26.52 14.54
N PRO A 17 3.32 26.88 15.72
CA PRO A 17 4.55 27.64 15.91
C PRO A 17 5.84 26.89 15.50
N TYR A 18 5.77 25.66 15.03
CA TYR A 18 6.93 24.86 14.62
C TYR A 18 7.41 25.13 13.18
N LEU A 19 6.60 25.81 12.34
CA LEU A 19 6.98 26.16 10.96
C LEU A 19 8.15 27.15 10.86
N SER A 20 8.41 27.94 11.91
CA SER A 20 9.53 28.89 11.95
C SER A 20 10.89 28.26 12.28
N SER A 21 10.93 27.01 12.75
CA SER A 21 12.17 26.33 13.17
C SER A 21 12.86 25.50 12.06
N PHE A 22 12.27 25.44 10.86
CA PHE A 22 12.80 24.63 9.76
C PHE A 22 14.21 25.07 9.31
N GLY A 23 14.49 26.37 9.41
CA GLY A 23 15.81 26.92 9.10
C GLY A 23 16.91 26.39 10.03
N ASP A 24 16.57 26.05 11.28
CA ASP A 24 17.53 25.69 12.34
C ASP A 24 17.90 24.20 12.35
N ALA A 25 17.00 23.31 11.91
CA ALA A 25 17.25 21.87 11.87
C ALA A 25 18.28 21.44 10.80
N PHE A 26 18.46 22.27 9.77
CA PHE A 26 19.39 22.00 8.66
C PHE A 26 20.34 23.17 8.38
N SER A 27 20.48 24.14 9.31
CA SER A 27 21.44 25.22 9.08
C SER A 27 22.86 24.67 9.09
N THR A 28 23.57 24.88 7.98
CA THR A 28 25.02 24.74 7.97
C THR A 28 25.62 25.77 8.94
N PRO A 29 26.57 25.39 9.81
CA PRO A 29 27.25 26.35 10.67
C PRO A 29 27.89 27.48 9.84
N PRO A 30 27.87 28.73 10.31
CA PRO A 30 28.44 29.85 9.56
C PRO A 30 29.94 29.62 9.32
N GLY A 31 30.34 29.55 8.05
CA GLY A 31 31.73 29.27 7.62
C GLY A 31 31.95 27.93 6.91
N SER A 32 30.93 27.09 6.71
CA SER A 32 31.06 25.87 5.89
C SER A 32 31.26 26.22 4.41
N PRO A 33 32.29 25.67 3.72
CA PRO A 33 32.52 25.91 2.29
C PRO A 33 31.39 25.40 1.37
N LEU A 34 30.36 24.75 1.94
CA LEU A 34 29.22 24.18 1.24
C LEU A 34 27.95 25.06 1.27
N ALA A 35 27.98 26.23 1.93
CA ALA A 35 26.81 27.09 2.14
C ALA A 35 26.26 27.80 0.87
N HIS A 36 26.87 27.60 -0.31
CA HIS A 36 26.63 28.44 -1.50
C HIS A 36 26.11 27.72 -2.75
N SER A 37 25.54 26.52 -2.68
CA SER A 37 25.13 25.80 -3.90
C SER A 37 23.66 25.36 -3.94
N THR A 38 22.73 26.29 -3.70
CA THR A 38 21.36 26.08 -4.22
C THR A 38 21.41 26.23 -5.76
N PRO A 39 21.04 25.19 -6.53
CA PRO A 39 21.17 25.25 -7.98
C PRO A 39 20.10 26.21 -8.51
N THR A 40 20.55 27.36 -9.00
CA THR A 40 19.67 28.41 -9.55
C THR A 40 19.40 28.21 -11.04
N ARG A 41 20.15 27.31 -11.72
CA ARG A 41 20.02 27.03 -13.15
C ARG A 41 19.60 25.59 -13.45
N GLY A 42 18.69 25.42 -14.41
CA GLY A 42 18.17 24.09 -14.80
C GLY A 42 19.20 23.07 -15.31
N LYS A 43 20.38 23.51 -15.80
CA LYS A 43 21.50 22.61 -16.16
C LYS A 43 22.22 22.07 -14.93
N GLU A 44 22.41 22.89 -13.90
CA GLU A 44 23.01 22.49 -12.62
C GLU A 44 22.08 21.53 -11.87
N ALA A 45 20.77 21.76 -11.92
CA ALA A 45 19.78 20.86 -11.33
C ALA A 45 19.87 19.42 -11.89
N ARG A 46 20.10 19.27 -13.21
CA ARG A 46 20.28 17.94 -13.82
C ARG A 46 21.56 17.25 -13.35
N GLN A 47 22.66 17.99 -13.21
CA GLN A 47 23.93 17.45 -12.70
C GLN A 47 23.80 17.02 -11.24
N VAL A 48 23.15 17.83 -10.40
CA VAL A 48 22.86 17.51 -8.99
C VAL A 48 22.01 16.25 -8.89
N VAL A 49 20.94 16.14 -9.69
CA VAL A 49 20.13 14.92 -9.74
C VAL A 49 20.96 13.72 -10.16
N GLY A 50 21.83 13.85 -11.18
CA GLY A 50 22.74 12.80 -11.60
C GLY A 50 23.68 12.34 -10.48
N ALA A 51 24.27 13.27 -9.73
CA ALA A 51 25.12 12.96 -8.59
C ALA A 51 24.35 12.22 -7.48
N MET A 52 23.14 12.66 -7.15
CA MET A 52 22.29 11.97 -6.18
C MET A 52 21.85 10.58 -6.65
N GLN A 53 21.64 10.37 -7.95
CA GLN A 53 21.35 9.04 -8.51
C GLN A 53 22.54 8.09 -8.34
N VAL A 54 23.77 8.59 -8.54
CA VAL A 54 24.98 7.81 -8.25
C VAL A 54 25.02 7.40 -6.78
N LEU A 55 24.76 8.33 -5.86
CA LEU A 55 24.68 8.02 -4.43
C LEU A 55 23.60 6.96 -4.15
N LEU A 56 22.39 7.10 -4.70
CA LEU A 56 21.31 6.11 -4.50
C LEU A 56 21.65 4.72 -5.05
N SER A 57 22.53 4.62 -6.04
CA SER A 57 22.97 3.34 -6.61
C SER A 57 24.15 2.71 -5.87
N PHE A 58 24.78 3.45 -4.97
CA PHE A 58 25.98 3.01 -4.27
C PHE A 58 25.63 2.14 -3.06
N ASP A 59 26.35 1.03 -2.89
CA ASP A 59 26.20 0.15 -1.73
C ASP A 59 27.06 0.65 -0.57
N PHE A 60 26.46 1.50 0.26
CA PHE A 60 27.09 2.01 1.48
C PHE A 60 27.23 0.96 2.59
N GLU A 61 26.52 -0.17 2.52
CA GLU A 61 26.61 -1.22 3.54
C GLU A 61 27.97 -1.92 3.47
N SER A 62 28.47 -2.13 2.26
CA SER A 62 29.80 -2.70 2.01
C SER A 62 30.95 -1.89 2.63
N LEU A 63 30.76 -0.58 2.81
CA LEU A 63 31.76 0.31 3.43
C LEU A 63 31.75 0.28 4.96
N SER A 64 30.67 -0.21 5.58
CA SER A 64 30.56 -0.25 7.05
C SER A 64 31.29 -1.43 7.68
N GLY A 65 31.77 -2.40 6.88
CA GLY A 65 32.42 -3.62 7.34
C GLY A 65 33.83 -3.44 7.92
N GLY A 66 34.44 -2.27 7.78
CA GLY A 66 35.80 -1.98 8.26
C GLY A 66 35.86 -0.73 9.12
N GLY A 67 35.58 -0.86 10.42
CA GLY A 67 35.97 0.11 11.46
C GLY A 67 35.40 1.53 11.34
N GLY A 68 34.18 1.77 11.83
CA GLY A 68 33.66 3.08 12.30
C GLY A 68 33.55 4.25 11.31
N GLY A 69 34.30 4.26 10.20
CA GLY A 69 34.40 5.37 9.27
C GLY A 69 33.16 5.55 8.39
N GLY A 70 32.46 4.46 8.06
CA GLY A 70 31.25 4.50 7.22
C GLY A 70 30.13 5.39 7.79
N LEU A 71 30.03 5.48 9.13
CA LEU A 71 29.04 6.30 9.83
C LEU A 71 29.28 7.80 9.65
N ALA A 72 30.55 8.22 9.69
CA ALA A 72 30.93 9.62 9.54
C ALA A 72 30.69 10.11 8.10
N TYR A 73 30.91 9.25 7.10
CA TYR A 73 30.63 9.58 5.70
C TYR A 73 29.13 9.69 5.41
N SER A 74 28.31 8.77 5.94
CA SER A 74 26.86 8.83 5.73
C SER A 74 26.23 10.08 6.36
N GLU A 75 26.69 10.47 7.56
CA GLU A 75 26.23 11.69 8.24
C GLU A 75 26.63 12.95 7.47
N MET A 76 27.91 13.06 7.08
CA MET A 76 28.41 14.21 6.33
C MET A 76 27.69 14.36 4.97
N VAL A 77 27.50 13.26 4.24
CA VAL A 77 26.81 13.28 2.95
C VAL A 77 25.33 13.65 3.14
N ALA A 78 24.66 13.12 4.17
CA ALA A 78 23.28 13.49 4.47
C ALA A 78 23.15 14.99 4.79
N GLN A 79 24.06 15.57 5.57
CA GLN A 79 24.09 17.01 5.86
C GLN A 79 24.34 17.86 4.61
N CYS A 80 25.24 17.44 3.73
CA CYS A 80 25.48 18.13 2.45
C CYS A 80 24.22 18.13 1.58
N VAL A 81 23.51 17.01 1.56
CA VAL A 81 22.32 16.80 0.73
C VAL A 81 21.08 17.52 1.32
N ALA A 82 21.02 17.69 2.63
CA ALA A 82 19.89 18.33 3.31
C ALA A 82 19.60 19.74 2.79
N SER A 83 20.63 20.50 2.38
CA SER A 83 20.45 21.84 1.79
C SER A 83 19.61 21.83 0.50
N TYR A 84 19.61 20.72 -0.25
CA TYR A 84 18.83 20.55 -1.48
C TYR A 84 17.36 20.23 -1.22
N LEU A 85 16.95 19.97 0.03
CA LEU A 85 15.54 19.81 0.40
C LEU A 85 14.74 21.11 0.20
N SER A 86 15.40 22.27 0.22
CA SER A 86 14.79 23.58 -0.04
C SER A 86 14.94 24.05 -1.50
N SER A 87 15.36 23.16 -2.41
CA SER A 87 15.59 23.51 -3.82
C SER A 87 14.29 23.96 -4.51
N PRO A 88 14.34 24.96 -5.41
CA PRO A 88 13.16 25.36 -6.18
C PRO A 88 12.67 24.25 -7.12
N HIS A 89 13.54 23.30 -7.49
CA HIS A 89 13.21 22.20 -8.38
C HIS A 89 12.72 20.97 -7.62
N ALA A 90 11.46 20.57 -7.82
CA ALA A 90 10.87 19.39 -7.17
C ALA A 90 11.66 18.10 -7.44
N THR A 91 12.22 17.93 -8.65
CA THR A 91 13.05 16.77 -8.99
C THR A 91 14.31 16.68 -8.12
N VAL A 92 14.93 17.82 -7.78
CA VAL A 92 16.08 17.86 -6.87
C VAL A 92 15.62 17.49 -5.46
N ARG A 93 14.52 18.06 -4.96
CA ARG A 93 13.97 17.75 -3.64
C ARG A 93 13.63 16.26 -3.48
N ILE A 94 13.04 15.64 -4.50
CA ILE A 94 12.75 14.19 -4.54
C ILE A 94 14.03 13.36 -4.30
N HIS A 95 15.09 13.66 -5.05
CA HIS A 95 16.34 12.90 -4.95
C HIS A 95 17.06 13.18 -3.63
N ALA A 96 17.04 14.43 -3.16
CA ALA A 96 17.59 14.81 -1.87
C ALA A 96 16.91 14.05 -0.73
N ALA A 97 15.57 14.04 -0.69
CA ALA A 97 14.80 13.30 0.32
C ALA A 97 15.14 11.80 0.32
N ARG A 98 15.26 11.18 -0.86
CA ARG A 98 15.62 9.76 -0.99
C ARG A 98 17.04 9.47 -0.48
N VAL A 99 18.00 10.33 -0.80
CA VAL A 99 19.40 10.16 -0.33
C VAL A 99 19.48 10.38 1.18
N CYS A 100 18.81 11.41 1.72
CA CYS A 100 18.74 11.61 3.16
C CYS A 100 18.16 10.38 3.88
N LEU A 101 17.04 9.85 3.40
CA LEU A 101 16.42 8.63 3.96
C LEU A 101 17.28 7.37 3.81
N LEU A 102 18.12 7.30 2.77
CA LEU A 102 19.05 6.18 2.59
C LEU A 102 20.16 6.20 3.65
N LEU A 103 20.68 7.39 3.96
CA LEU A 103 21.92 7.57 4.74
C LEU A 103 21.69 7.90 6.22
N ILE A 104 20.50 8.36 6.60
CA ILE A 104 20.26 8.89 7.95
C ILE A 104 20.34 7.84 9.05
N VAL A 105 19.94 6.60 8.79
CA VAL A 105 20.07 5.51 9.75
C VAL A 105 21.20 4.58 9.34
N PRO A 106 22.24 4.44 10.18
CA PRO A 106 23.30 3.47 9.96
C PRO A 106 22.83 2.02 9.77
N SER A 107 23.48 1.29 8.87
CA SER A 107 23.24 -0.15 8.69
C SER A 107 23.81 -1.02 9.81
N THR A 108 24.53 -0.44 10.78
CA THR A 108 25.24 -1.16 11.86
C THR A 108 24.35 -1.58 13.04
N GLY A 109 23.03 -1.57 12.88
CA GLY A 109 22.06 -1.93 13.91
C GLY A 109 21.46 -0.72 14.66
N PRO A 110 20.61 -0.97 15.67
CA PRO A 110 19.90 0.09 16.39
C PRO A 110 20.88 1.00 17.13
N LEU A 111 20.63 2.32 17.07
CA LEU A 111 21.46 3.30 17.75
C LEU A 111 21.30 3.17 19.28
N PRO A 112 22.35 3.46 20.07
CA PRO A 112 22.23 3.51 21.52
C PRO A 112 21.19 4.53 21.94
N ARG A 113 20.29 4.13 22.86
CA ARG A 113 19.23 4.99 23.38
C ARG A 113 19.80 6.26 24.00
N GLN A 114 19.14 7.37 23.75
CA GLN A 114 19.47 8.74 24.17
C GLN A 114 20.81 9.27 23.68
N SER A 115 21.48 8.58 22.74
CA SER A 115 22.72 9.05 22.14
C SER A 115 22.50 10.34 21.34
N ARG A 116 23.57 11.12 21.15
CA ARG A 116 23.53 12.32 20.31
C ARG A 116 23.08 11.99 18.88
N LEU A 117 23.57 10.88 18.34
CA LEU A 117 23.25 10.42 16.99
C LEU A 117 21.77 10.03 16.87
N GLU A 118 21.20 9.28 17.83
CA GLU A 118 19.77 8.95 17.81
C GLU A 118 18.90 10.22 17.80
N LYS A 119 19.22 11.20 18.64
CA LYS A 119 18.47 12.48 18.69
C LYS A 119 18.52 13.21 17.35
N GLU A 120 19.67 13.18 16.68
CA GLU A 120 19.85 13.82 15.38
C GLU A 120 19.09 13.11 14.26
N VAL A 121 19.10 11.77 14.28
CA VAL A 121 18.29 10.94 13.38
C VAL A 121 16.81 11.22 13.57
N VAL A 122 16.33 11.26 14.81
CA VAL A 122 14.92 11.57 15.12
C VAL A 122 14.53 12.95 14.59
N ARG A 123 15.34 13.99 14.85
CA ARG A 123 15.10 15.34 14.32
C ARG A 123 15.04 15.37 12.80
N THR A 124 16.02 14.73 12.15
CA THR A 124 16.09 14.70 10.67
C THR A 124 14.88 13.97 10.08
N LEU A 125 14.47 12.84 10.67
CA LEU A 125 13.30 12.10 10.23
C LEU A 125 12.00 12.87 10.44
N GLN A 126 11.87 13.61 11.55
CA GLN A 126 10.73 14.50 11.79
C GLN A 126 10.68 15.61 10.74
N ALA A 127 11.82 16.23 10.41
CA ALA A 127 11.87 17.27 9.39
C ALA A 127 11.57 16.72 7.98
N LEU A 128 12.03 15.50 7.67
CA LEU A 128 11.65 14.80 6.43
C LEU A 128 10.16 14.47 6.39
N LEU A 129 9.56 14.01 7.51
CA LEU A 129 8.11 13.79 7.61
C LEU A 129 7.32 15.10 7.43
N GLN A 130 7.82 16.21 7.96
CA GLN A 130 7.24 17.54 7.75
C GLN A 130 7.21 17.87 6.26
N ILE A 131 8.32 17.70 5.53
CA ILE A 131 8.35 17.82 4.05
C ILE A 131 7.35 16.85 3.41
N GLY A 132 7.25 15.63 3.93
CA GLY A 132 6.32 14.59 3.51
C GLY A 132 4.85 14.96 3.61
N VAL A 133 4.49 15.97 4.40
CA VAL A 133 3.10 16.47 4.53
C VAL A 133 2.91 17.88 3.97
N SER A 134 3.95 18.72 3.95
CA SER A 134 3.81 20.14 3.59
C SER A 134 4.39 20.54 2.23
N ASP A 135 5.18 19.69 1.55
CA ASP A 135 5.72 20.06 0.24
C ASP A 135 4.57 20.29 -0.77
N PRO A 136 4.60 21.37 -1.58
CA PRO A 136 3.55 21.64 -2.55
C PRO A 136 3.44 20.56 -3.63
N ASP A 137 4.54 19.88 -3.98
CA ASP A 137 4.56 18.85 -5.01
C ASP A 137 4.25 17.45 -4.41
N PRO A 138 3.14 16.80 -4.83
CA PRO A 138 2.77 15.48 -4.32
C PRO A 138 3.81 14.39 -4.63
N ALA A 139 4.65 14.56 -5.66
CA ALA A 139 5.72 13.61 -5.96
C ALA A 139 6.85 13.70 -4.94
N VAL A 140 7.15 14.89 -4.39
CA VAL A 140 8.11 15.06 -3.28
C VAL A 140 7.56 14.40 -2.03
N ARG A 141 6.31 14.73 -1.65
CA ARG A 141 5.63 14.09 -0.51
C ARG A 141 5.64 12.57 -0.65
N GLY A 142 5.22 12.07 -1.80
CA GLY A 142 5.20 10.65 -2.12
C GLY A 142 6.58 9.97 -2.17
N ALA A 143 7.67 10.71 -2.39
CA ALA A 143 9.03 10.19 -2.33
C ALA A 143 9.52 10.02 -0.89
N VAL A 144 9.16 10.95 0.01
CA VAL A 144 9.43 10.81 1.45
C VAL A 144 8.76 9.55 1.99
N TRP A 145 7.43 9.42 1.79
CA TRP A 145 6.68 8.26 2.29
C TRP A 145 7.17 6.93 1.71
N ALA A 146 7.53 6.90 0.43
CA ALA A 146 8.07 5.70 -0.21
C ALA A 146 9.51 5.34 0.26
N GLY A 147 10.28 6.33 0.70
CA GLY A 147 11.64 6.13 1.20
C GLY A 147 11.73 5.67 2.66
N LEU A 148 10.62 5.72 3.41
CA LEU A 148 10.57 5.23 4.78
C LEU A 148 10.61 3.70 4.82
N ARG A 149 11.61 3.15 5.54
CA ARG A 149 11.89 1.71 5.65
C ARG A 149 11.74 1.25 7.11
N PRO A 150 11.62 -0.07 7.37
CA PRO A 150 11.51 -0.62 8.73
C PRO A 150 12.60 -0.14 9.70
N VAL A 151 13.81 0.13 9.20
CA VAL A 151 14.92 0.65 9.99
C VAL A 151 14.68 2.07 10.55
N HIS A 152 13.77 2.84 9.94
CA HIS A 152 13.41 4.20 10.40
C HIS A 152 12.29 4.18 11.46
N PHE A 153 11.43 3.15 11.45
CA PHE A 153 10.18 3.12 12.21
C PHE A 153 10.35 3.30 13.73
N PRO A 154 11.37 2.72 14.40
CA PRO A 154 11.60 2.96 15.82
C PRO A 154 11.81 4.44 16.18
N TYR A 155 12.39 5.23 15.27
CA TYR A 155 12.72 6.64 15.48
C TYR A 155 11.55 7.60 15.15
N ILE A 156 10.54 7.12 14.42
CA ILE A 156 9.33 7.89 14.07
C ILE A 156 8.07 7.37 14.78
N ALA A 157 8.19 6.37 15.65
CA ALA A 157 7.12 5.90 16.52
C ALA A 157 6.91 6.82 17.75
N THR A 158 7.25 8.10 17.64
CA THR A 158 7.20 9.10 18.71
C THR A 158 5.90 9.88 18.68
N ARG A 159 5.59 10.59 19.77
CA ARG A 159 4.37 11.40 19.88
C ARG A 159 4.34 12.52 18.84
N GLU A 160 5.47 13.18 18.65
CA GLU A 160 5.63 14.31 17.73
C GLU A 160 5.48 13.86 16.27
N ALA A 161 6.07 12.71 15.92
CA ALA A 161 5.92 12.15 14.59
C ALA A 161 4.50 11.62 14.32
N THR A 162 3.76 11.23 15.36
CA THR A 162 2.39 10.70 15.21
C THR A 162 1.47 11.70 14.50
N GLU A 163 1.52 12.99 14.84
CA GLU A 163 0.68 14.01 14.20
C GLU A 163 0.95 14.09 12.69
N LEU A 164 2.23 14.05 12.29
CA LEU A 164 2.64 14.04 10.88
C LEU A 164 2.22 12.75 10.16
N LEU A 165 2.29 11.59 10.84
CA LEU A 165 1.78 10.32 10.33
C LEU A 165 0.28 10.40 10.03
N LEU A 166 -0.50 11.00 10.93
CA LEU A 166 -1.94 11.17 10.77
C LEU A 166 -2.30 12.19 9.69
N MET A 167 -1.52 13.26 9.55
CA MET A 167 -1.68 14.20 8.42
C MET A 167 -1.43 13.51 7.08
N GLY A 168 -0.41 12.64 6.98
CA GLY A 168 -0.13 11.87 5.77
C GLY A 168 -1.26 10.93 5.34
N LEU A 169 -2.01 10.36 6.30
CA LEU A 169 -3.20 9.54 6.01
C LEU A 169 -4.33 10.35 5.34
N ASN A 170 -4.33 11.67 5.53
CA ASN A 170 -5.35 12.60 5.04
C ASN A 170 -4.85 13.49 3.88
N ASP A 171 -3.77 13.07 3.19
CA ASP A 171 -3.21 13.82 2.07
C ASP A 171 -4.21 13.96 0.90
N GLN A 172 -4.12 15.07 0.17
CA GLN A 172 -4.94 15.33 -1.02
C GLN A 172 -4.65 14.34 -2.16
N SER A 173 -3.41 13.85 -2.26
CA SER A 173 -3.00 12.86 -3.23
C SER A 173 -3.30 11.45 -2.74
N PHE A 174 -4.10 10.70 -3.50
CA PHE A 174 -4.38 9.30 -3.21
C PHE A 174 -3.11 8.46 -3.05
N GLU A 175 -2.11 8.68 -3.91
CA GLU A 175 -0.86 7.89 -3.87
C GLU A 175 -0.05 8.14 -2.60
N VAL A 176 -0.11 9.37 -2.06
CA VAL A 176 0.53 9.71 -0.80
C VAL A 176 -0.19 9.04 0.36
N ARG A 177 -1.53 9.12 0.40
CA ARG A 177 -2.35 8.41 1.41
C ARG A 177 -2.07 6.91 1.43
N GLU A 178 -1.99 6.28 0.26
CA GLU A 178 -1.70 4.84 0.15
C GLU A 178 -0.34 4.48 0.76
N LYS A 179 0.70 5.27 0.50
CA LYS A 179 2.04 5.05 1.08
C LYS A 179 2.07 5.35 2.58
N ALA A 180 1.44 6.44 3.02
CA ALA A 180 1.33 6.80 4.42
C ALA A 180 0.59 5.72 5.21
N LEU A 181 -0.46 5.12 4.66
CA LEU A 181 -1.19 4.01 5.27
C LEU A 181 -0.29 2.80 5.52
N VAL A 182 0.57 2.43 4.56
CA VAL A 182 1.48 1.28 4.72
C VAL A 182 2.50 1.55 5.83
N VAL A 183 3.06 2.75 5.88
CA VAL A 183 4.00 3.18 6.93
C VAL A 183 3.31 3.21 8.30
N SER A 184 2.18 3.90 8.42
CA SER A 184 1.40 4.00 9.66
C SER A 184 0.92 2.63 10.16
N GLY A 185 0.50 1.74 9.26
CA GLY A 185 0.15 0.36 9.60
C GLY A 185 1.33 -0.41 10.21
N SER A 186 2.53 -0.23 9.67
CA SER A 186 3.74 -0.82 10.24
C SER A 186 4.09 -0.24 11.62
N ILE A 187 4.02 1.09 11.77
CA ILE A 187 4.30 1.77 13.04
C ILE A 187 3.24 1.42 14.10
N SER A 188 2.01 1.07 13.71
CA SER A 188 0.96 0.63 14.65
C SER A 188 1.33 -0.64 15.43
N THR A 189 2.31 -1.42 14.96
CA THR A 189 2.87 -2.55 15.70
C THR A 189 3.85 -2.13 16.81
N ILE A 190 4.45 -0.94 16.68
CA ILE A 190 5.41 -0.35 17.62
C ILE A 190 4.68 0.56 18.62
N ASN A 191 3.80 1.42 18.11
CA ASN A 191 3.00 2.36 18.91
C ASN A 191 1.49 2.19 18.63
N PRO A 192 0.87 1.10 19.11
CA PRO A 192 -0.54 0.82 18.88
C PRO A 192 -1.47 1.86 19.52
N ALA A 193 -1.12 2.36 20.71
CA ALA A 193 -1.97 3.26 21.49
C ALA A 193 -2.28 4.56 20.74
N CYS A 194 -1.30 5.13 20.04
CA CYS A 194 -1.48 6.39 19.33
C CYS A 194 -2.07 6.20 17.92
N ILE A 195 -1.73 5.12 17.22
CA ILE A 195 -2.03 4.97 15.79
C ILE A 195 -3.27 4.12 15.53
N LEU A 196 -3.49 3.02 16.28
CA LEU A 196 -4.61 2.12 16.01
C LEU A 196 -6.00 2.77 16.11
N PRO A 197 -6.29 3.69 17.06
CA PRO A 197 -7.60 4.36 17.09
C PRO A 197 -7.92 5.09 15.78
N HIS A 198 -6.92 5.76 15.21
CA HIS A 198 -7.06 6.50 13.95
C HIS A 198 -7.19 5.57 12.74
N LEU A 199 -6.41 4.48 12.70
CA LEU A 199 -6.56 3.47 11.65
C LEU A 199 -7.92 2.76 11.72
N ARG A 200 -8.45 2.53 12.92
CA ARG A 200 -9.80 1.98 13.11
C ARG A 200 -10.85 2.95 12.58
N HIS A 201 -10.72 4.24 12.88
CA HIS A 201 -11.60 5.26 12.33
C HIS A 201 -11.56 5.28 10.80
N LEU A 202 -10.35 5.33 10.22
CA LEU A 202 -10.16 5.27 8.77
C LEU A 202 -10.79 4.02 8.15
N LEU A 203 -10.65 2.84 8.78
CA LEU A 203 -11.31 1.62 8.31
C LEU A 203 -12.82 1.80 8.21
N LEU A 204 -13.45 2.36 9.25
CA LEU A 204 -14.90 2.59 9.26
C LEU A 204 -15.31 3.61 8.19
N GLU A 205 -14.55 4.70 8.03
CA GLU A 205 -14.78 5.68 6.96
C GLU A 205 -14.69 5.05 5.57
N LEU A 206 -13.72 4.15 5.33
CA LEU A 206 -13.57 3.45 4.06
C LEU A 206 -14.76 2.53 3.78
N LEU A 207 -15.27 1.83 4.79
CA LEU A 207 -16.46 0.99 4.66
C LEU A 207 -17.70 1.84 4.36
N THR A 208 -17.91 2.94 5.09
CA THR A 208 -19.02 3.86 4.82
C THR A 208 -18.94 4.48 3.42
N ALA A 209 -17.75 4.89 2.99
CA ALA A 209 -17.53 5.42 1.64
C ALA A 209 -17.76 4.36 0.56
N LEU A 210 -17.49 3.09 0.84
CA LEU A 210 -17.78 1.99 -0.08
C LEU A 210 -19.30 1.75 -0.22
N GLU A 211 -20.04 1.86 0.88
CA GLU A 211 -21.49 1.68 0.91
C GLU A 211 -22.24 2.85 0.25
N ALA A 212 -21.97 4.08 0.70
CA ALA A 212 -22.76 5.27 0.40
C ALA A 212 -22.03 6.33 -0.45
N GLY A 213 -20.73 6.16 -0.74
CA GLY A 213 -19.93 7.12 -1.51
C GLY A 213 -20.22 7.11 -3.02
N ARG A 214 -19.71 8.12 -3.74
CA ARG A 214 -19.83 8.21 -5.20
C ARG A 214 -18.97 7.14 -5.89
N LYS A 215 -19.13 6.97 -7.21
CA LYS A 215 -18.39 5.95 -7.99
C LYS A 215 -16.86 6.07 -7.86
N SER A 216 -16.32 7.29 -7.80
CA SER A 216 -14.90 7.57 -7.56
C SER A 216 -14.48 7.11 -6.17
N ASP A 217 -15.24 7.54 -5.17
CA ASP A 217 -14.95 7.33 -3.75
C ASP A 217 -14.97 5.84 -3.41
N ARG A 218 -15.92 5.08 -3.98
CA ARG A 218 -15.94 3.61 -3.86
C ARG A 218 -14.70 2.94 -4.43
N SER A 219 -14.21 3.41 -5.57
CA SER A 219 -13.01 2.83 -6.20
C SER A 219 -11.76 3.12 -5.36
N ASP A 220 -11.64 4.35 -4.88
CA ASP A 220 -10.51 4.77 -4.04
C ASP A 220 -10.55 4.03 -2.70
N SER A 221 -11.72 3.92 -2.06
CA SER A 221 -11.89 3.16 -0.81
C SER A 221 -11.56 1.68 -0.99
N ALA A 222 -12.03 1.03 -2.06
CA ALA A 222 -11.69 -0.36 -2.34
C ALA A 222 -10.18 -0.55 -2.57
N ARG A 223 -9.55 0.36 -3.30
CA ARG A 223 -8.10 0.33 -3.54
C ARG A 223 -7.33 0.50 -2.23
N LEU A 224 -7.70 1.48 -1.42
CA LEU A 224 -7.05 1.78 -0.15
C LEU A 224 -7.26 0.65 0.88
N LEU A 225 -8.45 0.03 0.93
CA LEU A 225 -8.71 -1.19 1.71
C LEU A 225 -7.76 -2.32 1.30
N GLY A 226 -7.52 -2.51 0.01
CA GLY A 226 -6.58 -3.50 -0.48
C GLY A 226 -5.14 -3.28 0.01
N SER A 227 -4.77 -2.05 0.36
CA SER A 227 -3.47 -1.72 0.99
C SER A 227 -3.56 -1.76 2.53
N PHE A 228 -4.72 -1.47 3.11
CA PHE A 228 -5.00 -1.58 4.54
C PHE A 228 -4.92 -3.02 5.07
N ILE A 229 -5.53 -3.97 4.35
CA ILE A 229 -5.64 -5.38 4.75
C ILE A 229 -4.28 -6.04 5.08
N PRO A 230 -3.24 -5.91 4.23
CA PRO A 230 -1.92 -6.45 4.55
C PRO A 230 -1.18 -5.62 5.60
N SER A 231 -1.36 -4.29 5.64
CA SER A 231 -0.62 -3.40 6.54
C SER A 231 -1.07 -3.44 7.99
N CYS A 232 -2.35 -3.72 8.25
CA CYS A 232 -2.94 -3.66 9.60
C CYS A 232 -3.60 -4.99 10.00
N PRO A 233 -2.86 -6.12 10.03
CA PRO A 233 -3.45 -7.44 10.15
C PRO A 233 -4.25 -7.68 11.43
N SER A 234 -3.73 -7.21 12.58
CA SER A 234 -4.37 -7.36 13.89
C SER A 234 -5.68 -6.57 13.97
N LEU A 235 -5.70 -5.36 13.39
CA LEU A 235 -6.90 -4.52 13.35
C LEU A 235 -7.96 -5.10 12.40
N VAL A 236 -7.56 -5.69 11.28
CA VAL A 236 -8.49 -6.23 10.26
C VAL A 236 -9.20 -7.49 10.74
N ALA A 237 -8.55 -8.34 11.53
CA ALA A 237 -9.09 -9.63 11.98
C ALA A 237 -10.54 -9.55 12.52
N PRO A 238 -10.88 -8.71 13.52
CA PRO A 238 -12.25 -8.61 14.03
C PRO A 238 -13.25 -8.00 13.04
N PHE A 239 -12.80 -7.34 11.97
CA PHE A 239 -13.63 -6.72 10.96
C PHE A 239 -13.74 -7.53 9.67
N THR A 240 -13.20 -8.76 9.63
CA THR A 240 -13.13 -9.52 8.38
C THR A 240 -14.49 -9.73 7.72
N LEU A 241 -15.51 -10.15 8.48
CA LEU A 241 -16.86 -10.32 7.96
C LEU A 241 -17.50 -8.98 7.51
N PRO A 242 -17.51 -7.91 8.33
CA PRO A 242 -17.97 -6.58 7.89
C PRO A 242 -17.29 -6.09 6.60
N ILE A 243 -15.97 -6.26 6.47
CA ILE A 243 -15.25 -5.85 5.26
C ILE A 243 -15.70 -6.67 4.06
N LEU A 244 -15.86 -7.99 4.21
CA LEU A 244 -16.37 -8.85 3.14
C LEU A 244 -17.79 -8.44 2.73
N GLN A 245 -18.69 -8.22 3.69
CA GLN A 245 -20.07 -7.81 3.44
C GLN A 245 -20.17 -6.46 2.73
N ALA A 246 -19.24 -5.53 2.98
CA ALA A 246 -19.18 -4.26 2.27
C ALA A 246 -18.61 -4.41 0.84
N LEU A 247 -17.64 -5.30 0.62
CA LEU A 247 -16.97 -5.51 -0.68
C LEU A 247 -17.81 -6.32 -1.68
N VAL A 248 -18.50 -7.38 -1.23
CA VAL A 248 -19.21 -8.33 -2.10
C VAL A 248 -20.26 -7.65 -3.00
N PRO A 249 -21.13 -6.76 -2.49
CA PRO A 249 -22.12 -6.06 -3.32
C PRO A 249 -21.49 -5.17 -4.39
N LYS A 250 -20.19 -4.83 -4.29
CA LYS A 250 -19.48 -3.97 -5.24
C LYS A 250 -18.73 -4.74 -6.32
N LEU A 251 -18.72 -6.07 -6.26
CA LEU A 251 -18.18 -6.92 -7.32
C LEU A 251 -18.95 -6.76 -8.64
N SER A 252 -20.26 -6.55 -8.56
CA SER A 252 -21.14 -6.30 -9.69
C SER A 252 -21.32 -4.81 -10.05
N ASP A 253 -20.57 -3.89 -9.42
CA ASP A 253 -20.72 -2.44 -9.68
C ASP A 253 -20.43 -2.11 -11.16
N SER A 254 -21.23 -1.19 -11.71
CA SER A 254 -21.00 -0.53 -13.00
C SER A 254 -19.56 -0.01 -13.17
N ASN A 255 -18.94 0.44 -12.07
CA ASN A 255 -17.55 0.85 -12.06
C ASN A 255 -16.63 -0.38 -12.01
N LYS A 256 -16.19 -0.82 -13.19
CA LYS A 256 -15.26 -1.96 -13.35
C LYS A 256 -13.91 -1.78 -12.62
N ARG A 257 -13.49 -0.54 -12.30
CA ARG A 257 -12.29 -0.29 -11.50
C ARG A 257 -12.53 -0.66 -10.04
N ALA A 258 -13.65 -0.18 -9.46
CA ALA A 258 -14.04 -0.52 -8.10
C ALA A 258 -14.24 -2.03 -7.94
N SER A 259 -14.92 -2.69 -8.89
CA SER A 259 -15.07 -4.15 -8.91
C SER A 259 -13.71 -4.88 -8.91
N ALA A 260 -12.75 -4.44 -9.74
CA ALA A 260 -11.41 -5.02 -9.75
C ALA A 260 -10.65 -4.82 -8.42
N ASP A 261 -10.74 -3.62 -7.84
CA ASP A 261 -10.13 -3.32 -6.53
C ASP A 261 -10.79 -4.13 -5.39
N CYS A 262 -12.10 -4.40 -5.48
CA CYS A 262 -12.81 -5.28 -4.55
C CYS A 262 -12.34 -6.73 -4.66
N PHE A 263 -12.19 -7.28 -5.87
CA PHE A 263 -11.59 -8.62 -6.06
C PHE A 263 -10.20 -8.71 -5.44
N ARG A 264 -9.36 -7.68 -5.66
CA ARG A 264 -8.03 -7.60 -5.05
C ARG A 264 -8.10 -7.68 -3.53
N ALA A 265 -8.97 -6.86 -2.91
CA ALA A 265 -9.15 -6.79 -1.46
C ALA A 265 -9.68 -8.12 -0.88
N ILE A 266 -10.72 -8.71 -1.48
CA ILE A 266 -11.26 -10.02 -1.05
C ILE A 266 -10.19 -11.10 -1.14
N GLY A 267 -9.44 -11.17 -2.25
CA GLY A 267 -8.36 -12.14 -2.40
C GLY A 267 -7.28 -12.03 -1.31
N LEU A 268 -7.01 -10.82 -0.80
CA LEU A 268 -6.08 -10.61 0.31
C LEU A 268 -6.69 -10.98 1.68
N LEU A 269 -8.01 -10.89 1.84
CA LEU A 269 -8.73 -11.24 3.06
C LEU A 269 -8.90 -12.75 3.26
N VAL A 270 -9.03 -13.54 2.19
CA VAL A 270 -9.43 -14.96 2.31
C VAL A 270 -8.53 -15.76 3.25
N ARG A 271 -7.20 -15.51 3.23
CA ARG A 271 -6.25 -16.18 4.15
C ARG A 271 -6.52 -15.90 5.63
N LYS A 272 -7.17 -14.79 5.95
CA LYS A 272 -7.53 -14.38 7.32
C LYS A 272 -9.00 -14.64 7.65
N GLY A 273 -9.83 -14.83 6.62
CA GLY A 273 -11.28 -14.89 6.75
C GLY A 273 -11.83 -16.19 7.30
N GLY A 274 -11.17 -17.34 7.09
CA GLY A 274 -11.64 -18.63 7.60
C GLY A 274 -13.15 -18.83 7.39
N SER A 275 -13.90 -19.02 8.48
CA SER A 275 -15.36 -19.18 8.48
C SER A 275 -16.14 -17.95 8.01
N ALA A 276 -15.61 -16.74 8.16
CA ALA A 276 -16.26 -15.52 7.66
C ALA A 276 -16.33 -15.51 6.12
N PHE A 277 -15.30 -16.03 5.45
CA PHE A 277 -15.31 -16.11 3.98
C PHE A 277 -16.31 -17.17 3.49
N ALA A 278 -16.47 -18.29 4.20
CA ALA A 278 -17.41 -19.33 3.83
C ALA A 278 -18.86 -18.82 3.70
N GLN A 279 -19.24 -17.77 4.45
CA GLN A 279 -20.58 -17.16 4.39
C GLN A 279 -20.85 -16.41 3.09
N VAL A 280 -19.81 -15.92 2.41
CA VAL A 280 -19.92 -15.11 1.19
C VAL A 280 -19.31 -15.78 -0.04
N GLU A 281 -18.78 -17.00 0.14
CA GLU A 281 -18.01 -17.69 -0.90
C GLU A 281 -18.82 -17.87 -2.18
N GLY A 282 -20.09 -18.28 -2.07
CA GLY A 282 -20.96 -18.50 -3.22
C GLY A 282 -21.13 -17.24 -4.08
N ASP A 283 -21.44 -16.12 -3.43
CA ASP A 283 -21.63 -14.82 -4.11
C ASP A 283 -20.34 -14.35 -4.77
N VAL A 284 -19.20 -14.48 -4.08
CA VAL A 284 -17.88 -14.13 -4.62
C VAL A 284 -17.55 -14.98 -5.84
N MET A 285 -17.77 -16.29 -5.77
CA MET A 285 -17.46 -17.22 -6.86
C MET A 285 -18.36 -17.00 -8.07
N GLY A 286 -19.66 -16.71 -7.86
CA GLY A 286 -20.58 -16.34 -8.94
C GLY A 286 -20.12 -15.09 -9.70
N GLU A 287 -19.83 -14.01 -8.98
CA GLU A 287 -19.33 -12.76 -9.58
C GLU A 287 -17.95 -12.92 -10.22
N LEU A 288 -17.11 -13.82 -9.68
CA LEU A 288 -15.81 -14.12 -10.24
C LEU A 288 -15.93 -14.75 -11.63
N VAL A 289 -16.82 -15.72 -11.82
CA VAL A 289 -17.07 -16.34 -13.13
C VAL A 289 -17.49 -15.28 -14.16
N VAL A 290 -18.43 -14.39 -13.79
CA VAL A 290 -18.85 -13.27 -14.64
C VAL A 290 -17.68 -12.33 -14.95
N ALA A 291 -16.84 -12.04 -13.96
CA ALA A 291 -15.70 -11.16 -14.10
C ALA A 291 -14.59 -11.73 -15.01
N LEU A 292 -14.40 -13.05 -15.05
CA LEU A 292 -13.45 -13.71 -15.95
C LEU A 292 -13.87 -13.56 -17.43
N GLU A 293 -15.18 -13.56 -17.68
CA GLU A 293 -15.75 -13.44 -19.03
C GLU A 293 -15.91 -11.99 -19.51
N ASP A 294 -15.72 -11.00 -18.63
CA ASP A 294 -15.89 -9.58 -18.95
C ASP A 294 -15.01 -9.16 -20.14
N ARG A 295 -15.61 -8.73 -21.24
CA ARG A 295 -14.88 -8.27 -22.43
C ARG A 295 -14.31 -6.85 -22.27
N GLY A 296 -14.88 -6.04 -21.38
CA GLY A 296 -14.60 -4.60 -21.33
C GLY A 296 -13.57 -4.13 -20.30
N SER A 297 -13.09 -4.98 -19.37
CA SER A 297 -12.03 -4.58 -18.43
C SER A 297 -10.98 -5.66 -18.22
N ARG A 298 -9.80 -5.42 -18.80
CA ARG A 298 -8.59 -6.21 -18.56
C ARG A 298 -8.23 -6.28 -17.07
N ARG A 299 -8.38 -5.17 -16.34
CA ARG A 299 -8.04 -5.09 -14.91
C ARG A 299 -8.99 -5.95 -14.07
N ARG A 300 -10.29 -5.95 -14.38
CA ARG A 300 -11.29 -6.78 -13.70
C ARG A 300 -11.00 -8.26 -13.91
N ARG A 301 -10.72 -8.68 -15.15
CA ARG A 301 -10.30 -10.07 -15.45
C ARG A 301 -9.02 -10.46 -14.72
N PHE A 302 -8.02 -9.58 -14.70
CA PHE A 302 -6.76 -9.82 -14.01
C PHE A 302 -6.97 -10.06 -12.51
N GLU A 303 -7.64 -9.13 -11.82
CA GLU A 303 -7.85 -9.22 -10.37
C GLU A 303 -8.79 -10.38 -10.01
N ALA A 304 -9.77 -10.72 -10.85
CA ALA A 304 -10.61 -11.90 -10.68
C ALA A 304 -9.79 -13.20 -10.75
N ALA A 305 -8.90 -13.34 -11.75
CA ALA A 305 -8.03 -14.53 -11.87
C ALA A 305 -7.05 -14.65 -10.70
N VAL A 306 -6.49 -13.53 -10.24
CA VAL A 306 -5.62 -13.49 -9.05
C VAL A 306 -6.41 -13.82 -7.78
N ALA A 307 -7.62 -13.27 -7.62
CA ALA A 307 -8.50 -13.55 -6.49
C ALA A 307 -8.85 -15.03 -6.43
N LEU A 308 -9.20 -15.66 -7.56
CA LEU A 308 -9.46 -17.10 -7.64
C LEU A 308 -8.27 -17.91 -7.11
N SER A 309 -7.07 -17.60 -7.61
CA SER A 309 -5.83 -18.26 -7.18
C SER A 309 -5.55 -18.10 -5.68
N ARG A 310 -5.97 -16.97 -5.08
CA ARG A 310 -5.82 -16.70 -3.65
C ARG A 310 -6.91 -17.38 -2.83
N ILE A 311 -8.14 -17.43 -3.34
CA ILE A 311 -9.27 -18.10 -2.70
C ILE A 311 -9.00 -19.60 -2.60
N THR A 312 -8.66 -20.24 -3.72
CA THR A 312 -8.34 -21.68 -3.75
C THR A 312 -7.20 -22.03 -2.79
N ARG A 313 -6.13 -21.22 -2.76
CA ARG A 313 -5.02 -21.40 -1.79
C ARG A 313 -5.41 -21.13 -0.35
N GLY A 314 -6.28 -20.15 -0.11
CA GLY A 314 -6.70 -19.74 1.23
C GLY A 314 -7.66 -20.72 1.88
N VAL A 315 -8.58 -21.30 1.10
CA VAL A 315 -9.50 -22.35 1.56
C VAL A 315 -8.79 -23.71 1.65
N GLY A 316 -7.69 -23.91 0.92
CA GLY A 316 -6.91 -25.14 0.96
C GLY A 316 -7.58 -26.30 0.22
N SER A 317 -8.41 -26.00 -0.79
CA SER A 317 -9.22 -26.97 -1.52
C SER A 317 -8.89 -26.91 -3.00
N ALA A 318 -8.14 -27.91 -3.48
CA ALA A 318 -7.90 -28.14 -4.90
C ALA A 318 -9.01 -29.05 -5.47
N VAL A 319 -9.33 -28.88 -6.76
CA VAL A 319 -10.34 -29.61 -7.54
C VAL A 319 -11.79 -29.37 -7.10
N THR A 320 -12.10 -29.35 -5.80
CA THR A 320 -13.46 -29.14 -5.26
C THR A 320 -14.17 -27.89 -5.80
N PRO A 321 -13.49 -26.74 -6.05
CA PRO A 321 -14.16 -25.58 -6.63
C PRO A 321 -14.79 -25.87 -8.00
N TYR A 322 -14.28 -26.84 -8.76
CA TYR A 322 -14.88 -27.25 -10.03
C TYR A 322 -16.22 -27.97 -9.84
N SER A 323 -16.31 -28.87 -8.85
CA SER A 323 -17.56 -29.56 -8.52
C SER A 323 -18.59 -28.60 -7.90
N LYS A 324 -18.15 -27.69 -7.02
CA LYS A 324 -19.05 -26.72 -6.35
C LYS A 324 -19.53 -25.63 -7.31
N TYR A 325 -18.72 -25.25 -8.30
CA TYR A 325 -19.03 -24.22 -9.29
C TYR A 325 -18.76 -24.73 -10.73
N PRO A 326 -19.68 -25.51 -11.32
CA PRO A 326 -19.44 -26.19 -12.61
C PRO A 326 -19.12 -25.26 -13.81
N CYS A 327 -19.57 -24.00 -13.74
CA CYS A 327 -19.32 -22.98 -14.76
C CYS A 327 -17.87 -22.44 -14.75
N LEU A 328 -17.10 -22.71 -13.68
CA LEU A 328 -15.76 -22.15 -13.50
C LEU A 328 -14.77 -22.64 -14.56
N PHE A 329 -14.76 -23.95 -14.84
CA PHE A 329 -13.81 -24.53 -15.79
C PHE A 329 -14.07 -24.05 -17.24
N PRO A 330 -15.31 -24.06 -17.77
CA PRO A 330 -15.63 -23.47 -19.07
C PRO A 330 -15.23 -22.00 -19.17
N ALA A 331 -15.53 -21.19 -18.15
CA ALA A 331 -15.18 -19.76 -18.14
C ALA A 331 -13.66 -19.54 -18.21
N LEU A 332 -12.88 -20.28 -17.40
CA LEU A 332 -11.42 -20.20 -17.41
C LEU A 332 -10.82 -20.63 -18.74
N THR A 333 -11.14 -21.85 -19.20
CA THR A 333 -10.57 -22.41 -20.42
C THR A 333 -10.99 -21.62 -21.65
N GLY A 334 -12.26 -21.27 -21.76
CA GLY A 334 -12.77 -20.40 -22.81
C GLY A 334 -12.04 -19.07 -22.84
N ARG A 335 -11.85 -18.42 -21.67
CA ARG A 335 -11.14 -17.14 -21.60
C ARG A 335 -9.66 -17.25 -21.96
N ILE A 336 -8.96 -18.31 -21.52
CA ILE A 336 -7.52 -18.52 -21.79
C ILE A 336 -7.25 -18.50 -23.30
N MET A 337 -8.07 -19.21 -24.08
CA MET A 337 -7.86 -19.38 -25.52
C MET A 337 -7.96 -18.06 -26.30
N VAL A 338 -8.82 -17.15 -25.86
CA VAL A 338 -9.10 -15.89 -26.57
C VAL A 338 -8.51 -14.65 -25.88
N GLU A 339 -7.86 -14.75 -24.73
CA GLU A 339 -7.34 -13.59 -23.98
C GLU A 339 -6.14 -12.93 -24.69
N PRO A 340 -6.22 -11.66 -25.14
CA PRO A 340 -5.10 -11.00 -25.82
C PRO A 340 -3.97 -10.58 -24.88
N SER A 341 -4.28 -10.28 -23.61
CA SER A 341 -3.28 -9.80 -22.66
C SER A 341 -2.48 -10.96 -22.08
N PHE A 342 -1.18 -11.02 -22.39
CA PHE A 342 -0.26 -12.01 -21.82
C PHE A 342 -0.32 -12.03 -20.28
N GLY A 343 -0.37 -10.86 -19.65
CA GLY A 343 -0.45 -10.74 -18.19
C GLY A 343 -1.71 -11.38 -17.60
N VAL A 344 -2.87 -11.21 -18.25
CA VAL A 344 -4.13 -11.84 -17.80
C VAL A 344 -4.10 -13.34 -18.10
N ARG A 345 -3.68 -13.74 -19.30
CA ARG A 345 -3.55 -15.14 -19.70
C ARG A 345 -2.67 -15.93 -18.74
N ARG A 346 -1.55 -15.34 -18.30
CA ARG A 346 -0.65 -15.95 -17.31
C ARG A 346 -1.34 -16.19 -15.97
N GLU A 347 -2.12 -15.23 -15.46
CA GLU A 347 -2.83 -15.41 -14.18
C GLU A 347 -3.99 -16.40 -14.30
N LEU A 348 -4.67 -16.49 -15.46
CA LEU A 348 -5.68 -17.52 -15.72
C LEU A 348 -5.06 -18.92 -15.70
N ILE A 349 -3.91 -19.11 -16.37
CA ILE A 349 -3.17 -20.38 -16.36
C ILE A 349 -2.70 -20.71 -14.93
N ARG A 350 -2.21 -19.71 -14.18
CA ARG A 350 -1.86 -19.89 -12.77
C ARG A 350 -3.07 -20.33 -11.94
N ALA A 351 -4.24 -19.75 -12.16
CA ALA A 351 -5.46 -20.14 -11.46
C ALA A 351 -5.84 -21.61 -11.72
N VAL A 352 -5.76 -22.06 -12.99
CA VAL A 352 -5.95 -23.48 -13.35
C VAL A 352 -4.92 -24.37 -12.64
N GLY A 353 -3.63 -23.97 -12.66
CA GLY A 353 -2.58 -24.72 -11.97
C GLY A 353 -2.79 -24.85 -10.46
N VAL A 354 -3.32 -23.80 -9.82
CA VAL A 354 -3.66 -23.81 -8.38
C VAL A 354 -4.90 -24.64 -8.08
N LEU A 355 -5.90 -24.61 -8.97
CA LEU A 355 -7.11 -25.43 -8.85
C LEU A 355 -6.83 -26.92 -9.05
N GLY A 356 -5.74 -27.28 -9.74
CA GLY A 356 -5.37 -28.66 -9.99
C GLY A 356 -6.04 -29.22 -11.24
N ALA A 357 -5.53 -30.35 -11.73
CA ALA A 357 -6.06 -31.00 -12.92
C ALA A 357 -7.37 -31.74 -12.61
N ILE A 358 -8.33 -31.65 -13.53
CA ILE A 358 -9.55 -32.48 -13.52
C ILE A 358 -9.26 -33.71 -14.38
N ALA A 359 -9.57 -34.91 -13.86
CA ALA A 359 -9.51 -36.12 -14.65
C ALA A 359 -10.60 -36.08 -15.74
N PRO A 360 -10.28 -36.35 -17.03
CA PRO A 360 -11.22 -36.17 -18.15
C PRO A 360 -12.57 -36.88 -17.99
N HIS A 361 -12.57 -38.04 -17.34
CA HIS A 361 -13.72 -38.93 -17.13
C HIS A 361 -14.60 -38.56 -15.93
N ALA A 362 -14.11 -37.75 -14.98
CA ALA A 362 -14.90 -37.33 -13.82
C ALA A 362 -16.09 -36.42 -14.22
N ARG A 363 -15.97 -35.74 -15.36
CA ARG A 363 -16.97 -34.79 -15.86
C ARG A 363 -18.09 -35.43 -16.66
N GLU A 364 -17.82 -36.57 -17.30
CA GLU A 364 -18.82 -37.35 -18.03
C GLU A 364 -19.84 -37.98 -17.07
N LEU A 365 -19.41 -38.35 -15.86
CA LEU A 365 -20.29 -38.91 -14.82
C LEU A 365 -21.17 -37.85 -14.14
N GLU A 366 -20.70 -36.60 -13.99
CA GLU A 366 -21.52 -35.50 -13.42
C GLU A 366 -22.44 -34.84 -14.46
N GLY A 367 -22.12 -34.91 -15.76
CA GLY A 367 -22.96 -34.41 -16.86
C GLY A 367 -23.97 -35.44 -17.41
N GLY A 368 -23.82 -36.71 -17.06
CA GLY A 368 -24.70 -37.81 -17.46
C GLY A 368 -25.86 -38.01 -16.49
N GLY A 369 -26.89 -37.16 -16.59
CA GLY A 369 -28.18 -37.45 -15.95
C GLY A 369 -28.78 -38.76 -16.48
N ALA A 370 -28.97 -39.72 -15.57
CA ALA A 370 -29.83 -40.90 -15.63
C ALA A 370 -30.13 -41.51 -17.02
N ALA A 371 -29.46 -42.62 -17.34
CA ALA A 371 -30.07 -43.63 -18.20
C ALA A 371 -31.02 -44.50 -17.33
N PRO A 372 -32.31 -44.64 -17.67
CA PRO A 372 -33.22 -45.50 -16.94
C PRO A 372 -32.92 -46.97 -17.30
N GLY A 373 -32.69 -47.77 -16.26
CA GLY A 373 -32.95 -49.21 -16.22
C GLY A 373 -32.23 -50.10 -17.25
N GLU A 374 -31.38 -50.99 -16.74
CA GLU A 374 -31.38 -52.36 -17.23
C GLU A 374 -30.97 -53.30 -16.09
N ALA A 375 -31.99 -53.92 -15.49
CA ALA A 375 -31.84 -55.12 -14.71
C ALA A 375 -31.81 -56.30 -15.68
N ILE A 376 -30.65 -56.93 -15.83
CA ILE A 376 -30.45 -58.27 -16.42
C ILE A 376 -29.16 -58.79 -15.74
N GLY A 377 -29.08 -59.94 -15.09
CA GLY A 377 -29.99 -61.04 -14.78
C GLY A 377 -29.34 -61.92 -13.71
#